data_AF-A0A6B3HPH1-F1
#
_entry.id   AF-A0A6B3HPH1-F1
#
_cell.length_a   1.000
_cell.length_b   1.000
_cell.length_c   1.000
_cell.angle_alpha   90.00
_cell.angle_beta   90.00
_cell.angle_gamma   90.00
#
_symmetry.space_group_name_H-M   'P 1'
#
loop_
_entity.id
_entity.type
_entity.pdbx_description
1 polymer ?
#
loop_
_entity_poly.entity_id
_entity_poly.type
_entity_poly.pdbx_seq_one_letter_code
_entity_poly.pdbx_strand_id
1 'polypeptide(L)'
;VGWSLATTRTVFEHRAVVLTGAGDGAGPVSAPAALAALAEGAVSADVVTGAPAPGRLAFVFTGQGAQRTGMGLELYEAHPAFAAAFDAV
;
A
#
# COMPACT_ATOMS: atom_id res chain seq x y z
N VAL A 1 9.29 -5.74 11.64
CA VAL A 1 9.64 -4.39 12.14
C VAL A 1 8.70 -3.27 11.68
N GLY A 2 7.85 -3.47 10.66
CA GLY A 2 6.97 -2.41 10.14
C GLY A 2 6.06 -1.75 11.17
N TRP A 3 5.43 -2.54 12.05
CA TRP A 3 4.53 -2.02 13.09
C TRP A 3 5.18 -0.97 13.99
N SER A 4 6.38 -1.24 14.52
CA SER A 4 7.06 -0.30 15.40
C SER A 4 7.50 0.97 14.66
N LEU A 5 7.97 0.85 13.41
CA LEU A 5 8.29 2.02 12.59
C LEU A 5 7.08 2.93 12.38
N ALA A 6 5.89 2.35 12.18
CA ALA A 6 4.67 3.10 11.93
C ALA A 6 4.03 3.71 13.19
N THR A 7 4.19 3.06 14.35
CA THR A 7 3.40 3.39 15.56
C THR A 7 4.21 3.99 16.70
N THR A 8 5.53 3.77 16.75
CA THR A 8 6.35 4.18 17.91
C THR A 8 7.46 5.17 17.59
N ARG A 9 7.75 5.41 16.31
CA ARG A 9 8.76 6.39 15.88
C ARG A 9 8.13 7.73 15.53
N THR A 10 8.92 8.79 15.69
CA THR A 10 8.54 10.14 15.25
C THR A 10 8.34 10.16 13.74
N VAL A 11 7.28 10.83 13.30
CA VAL A 11 6.95 10.98 11.88
C VAL A 11 7.51 12.30 11.36
N PHE A 12 8.45 12.23 10.41
CA PHE A 12 9.07 13.40 9.75
C PHE A 12 8.29 13.88 8.52
N GLU A 13 8.71 14.99 7.92
CA GLU A 13 8.09 15.56 6.72
C GLU A 13 8.28 14.68 5.49
N HIS A 14 9.53 14.33 5.16
CA HIS A 14 9.85 13.40 4.08
C HIS A 14 9.75 11.96 4.59
N ARG A 15 8.95 11.14 3.91
CA ARG A 15 8.60 9.79 4.33
C ARG A 15 8.85 8.81 3.20
N ALA A 16 9.15 7.57 3.58
CA ALA A 16 9.25 6.45 2.69
C ALA A 16 8.57 5.21 3.30
N VAL A 17 7.94 4.40 2.45
CA VAL A 17 7.36 3.10 2.81
C VAL A 17 7.91 2.06 1.83
N VAL A 18 8.45 0.98 2.37
CA VAL A 18 8.86 -0.20 1.61
C VAL A 18 7.77 -1.26 1.75
N LEU A 19 7.20 -1.68 0.63
CA LEU A 19 6.19 -2.74 0.56
C LEU A 19 6.91 -4.08 0.49
N THR A 20 6.71 -4.93 1.51
CA THR A 20 7.42 -6.23 1.63
C THR A 20 6.49 -7.44 1.49
N GLY A 21 5.27 -7.22 0.98
CA GLY A 21 4.30 -8.29 0.72
C GLY A 21 4.58 -9.02 -0.59
N ALA A 22 4.02 -10.22 -0.76
CA ALA A 22 3.91 -10.81 -2.09
C ALA A 22 2.89 -9.96 -2.88
N GLY A 23 3.35 -9.33 -3.95
CA GLY A 23 2.45 -8.71 -4.91
C GLY A 23 1.69 -9.78 -5.70
N ASP A 24 0.81 -9.30 -6.57
CA ASP A 24 -0.03 -9.90 -7.59
C ASP A 24 0.72 -10.79 -8.62
N GLY A 25 1.54 -11.73 -8.14
CA GLY A 25 2.28 -12.72 -8.93
C GLY A 25 3.78 -12.45 -9.08
N ALA A 26 4.28 -11.31 -8.61
CA ALA A 26 5.71 -11.08 -8.41
C ALA A 26 6.10 -11.65 -7.05
N GLY A 27 7.07 -12.57 -7.01
CA GLY A 27 7.53 -13.23 -5.79
C GLY A 27 7.96 -12.26 -4.66
N PRO A 28 8.40 -12.79 -3.50
CA PRO A 28 8.66 -11.97 -2.32
C PRO A 28 9.62 -10.83 -2.60
N VAL A 29 9.19 -9.60 -2.30
CA VAL A 29 10.02 -8.40 -2.42
C VAL A 29 11.21 -8.49 -1.46
N SER A 30 12.41 -8.28 -2.00
CA SER A 30 13.63 -8.18 -1.18
C SER A 30 13.70 -6.80 -0.52
N ALA A 31 13.28 -6.72 0.75
CA ALA A 31 13.34 -5.49 1.52
C ALA A 31 14.72 -4.81 1.50
N PRO A 32 15.86 -5.53 1.59
CA PRO A 32 17.19 -4.92 1.44
C PRO A 32 17.42 -4.25 0.08
N ALA A 33 16.94 -4.85 -1.02
CA ALA A 33 17.08 -4.26 -2.35
C ALA A 33 16.22 -3.01 -2.52
N ALA A 34 14.98 -3.03 -2.02
CA ALA A 34 14.11 -1.86 -2.02
C ALA A 34 14.69 -0.71 -1.15
N LEU A 35 15.30 -1.04 -0.01
CA LEU A 35 15.99 -0.06 0.82
C LEU A 35 17.25 0.52 0.15
N ALA A 36 18.01 -0.30 -0.59
CA ALA A 36 19.14 0.17 -1.37
C ALA A 36 18.69 1.14 -2.48
N ALA A 37 17.64 0.78 -3.23
CA ALA A 37 17.04 1.65 -4.23
C ALA A 37 16.56 2.98 -3.62
N LEU A 38 15.92 2.95 -2.45
CA LEU A 38 15.53 4.15 -1.72
C LEU A 38 16.76 5.01 -1.34
N ALA A 39 17.83 4.39 -0.86
CA ALA A 39 19.05 5.11 -0.47
C ALA A 39 19.75 5.77 -1.68
N GLU A 40 19.67 5.16 -2.86
CA GLU A 40 20.20 5.68 -4.12
C GLU A 40 19.26 6.68 -4.81
N GLY A 41 18.03 6.85 -4.32
CA GLY A 41 17.01 7.67 -4.98
C GLY A 41 16.50 7.05 -6.29
N ALA A 42 16.67 5.74 -6.47
CA ALA A 42 16.22 5.02 -7.65
C ALA A 42 14.71 4.76 -7.62
N VAL A 43 14.10 4.70 -8.80
CA VAL A 43 12.69 4.33 -8.94
C VAL A 43 12.50 2.84 -8.65
N SER A 44 11.57 2.51 -7.77
CA SER A 44 11.19 1.12 -7.45
C SER A 44 9.67 1.03 -7.30
N ALA A 45 9.08 -0.07 -7.79
CA ALA A 45 7.66 -0.36 -7.61
C ALA A 45 7.30 -0.63 -6.14
N ASP A 46 8.29 -1.03 -5.34
CA ASP A 46 8.11 -1.45 -3.95
C ASP A 46 8.34 -0.30 -2.96
N VAL A 47 8.68 0.89 -3.45
CA VAL A 47 9.03 2.06 -2.63
C VAL A 47 8.08 3.20 -2.94
N VAL A 48 7.38 3.66 -1.92
CA VAL A 48 6.56 4.88 -1.98
C VAL A 48 7.25 5.96 -1.18
N THR A 49 7.56 7.10 -1.80
CA THR A 49 8.10 8.28 -1.13
C THR A 49 7.14 9.46 -1.24
N GLY A 50 7.20 10.38 -0.29
CA GLY A 50 6.39 11.60 -0.35
C GLY A 50 6.51 12.49 0.86
N ALA A 51 5.87 13.65 0.77
CA ALA A 51 5.66 14.59 1.86
C ALA A 51 4.15 14.88 1.98
N PRO A 52 3.62 15.07 3.20
CA PRO A 52 2.21 15.35 3.40
C PRO A 52 1.84 16.70 2.79
N ALA A 53 0.79 16.73 1.96
CA ALA A 53 0.19 17.95 1.47
C ALA A 53 -1.03 18.33 2.33
N PRO A 54 -1.21 19.62 2.69
CA PRO A 54 -2.41 20.06 3.41
C PRO A 54 -3.65 19.97 2.52
N GLY A 55 -4.79 19.58 3.08
CA GLY A 55 -6.04 19.46 2.33
C GLY A 55 -7.15 18.73 3.08
N ARG A 56 -8.33 18.67 2.45
CA ARG A 56 -9.45 17.84 2.92
C ARG A 56 -9.43 16.48 2.19
N LEU A 57 -9.92 15.44 2.87
CA LEU A 57 -10.13 14.13 2.27
C LEU A 57 -11.40 14.12 1.42
N ALA A 58 -11.31 13.52 0.21
CA ALA A 58 -12.44 13.23 -0.64
C ALA A 58 -12.34 11.78 -1.15
N PHE A 59 -13.48 11.10 -1.27
CA PHE A 59 -13.57 9.77 -1.87
C PHE A 59 -14.09 9.91 -3.31
N VAL A 60 -13.36 9.37 -4.27
CA VAL A 60 -13.79 9.30 -5.68
C VAL A 60 -14.18 7.87 -5.98
N PHE A 61 -15.44 7.64 -6.30
CA PHE A 61 -15.97 6.33 -6.66
C PHE A 61 -15.90 6.15 -8.17
N THR A 62 -15.36 5.02 -8.62
CA THR A 62 -15.26 4.70 -10.04
C THR A 62 -16.66 4.46 -10.62
N GLY A 63 -16.85 4.86 -11.87
CA GLY A 63 -18.02 4.48 -12.66
C GLY A 63 -17.87 3.07 -13.25
N GLN A 64 -18.79 2.73 -14.15
CA GLN A 64 -18.69 1.50 -14.94
C GLN A 64 -17.44 1.52 -15.83
N GLY A 65 -16.70 0.40 -15.85
CA GLY A 65 -15.57 0.18 -16.75
C GLY A 65 -14.21 0.02 -16.07
N ALA A 66 -14.11 0.34 -14.78
CA ALA A 66 -12.90 0.15 -14.00
C ALA A 66 -12.72 -1.28 -13.47
N GLN A 67 -13.77 -2.11 -13.52
CA GLN A 67 -13.74 -3.45 -12.95
C GLN A 67 -12.83 -4.40 -13.73
N ARG A 68 -12.16 -5.31 -13.02
CA ARG A 68 -11.40 -6.43 -13.57
C ARG A 68 -11.99 -7.73 -13.06
N THR A 69 -11.86 -8.81 -13.82
CA THR A 69 -12.26 -10.15 -13.36
C THR A 69 -11.52 -10.48 -12.07
N GLY A 70 -12.25 -10.92 -11.04
CA GLY A 70 -11.69 -11.26 -9.73
C GLY A 70 -11.39 -10.07 -8.82
N MET A 71 -11.70 -8.83 -9.23
CA MET A 71 -11.52 -7.65 -8.38
C MET A 71 -12.23 -7.83 -7.03
N GLY A 72 -11.47 -7.64 -5.94
CA GLY A 72 -11.97 -7.73 -4.57
C GLY A 72 -11.92 -9.13 -3.96
N LEU A 73 -11.69 -10.20 -4.74
CA LEU A 73 -11.68 -11.57 -4.20
C LEU A 73 -10.57 -11.77 -3.16
N GLU A 74 -9.33 -11.40 -3.50
CA GLU A 74 -8.20 -11.52 -2.56
C GLU A 74 -8.40 -10.67 -1.31
N LEU A 75 -9.03 -9.49 -1.45
CA LEU A 75 -9.36 -8.62 -0.30
C LEU A 75 -10.43 -9.25 0.59
N TYR A 76 -11.44 -9.87 -0.02
CA TYR A 76 -12.49 -10.60 0.69
C TYR A 76 -11.91 -11.76 1.50
N GLU A 77 -11.00 -12.53 0.92
CA GLU A 77 -10.35 -13.67 1.59
C GLU A 77 -9.39 -13.23 2.70
N ALA A 78 -8.62 -12.16 2.49
CA ALA A 78 -7.55 -11.75 3.40
C ALA A 78 -7.98 -10.78 4.51
N HIS A 79 -9.05 -9.99 4.30
CA HIS A 79 -9.40 -8.86 5.17
C HIS A 79 -10.86 -8.93 5.67
N PRO A 80 -11.09 -9.34 6.93
CA PRO A 80 -12.44 -9.48 7.48
C PRO A 80 -13.32 -8.23 7.41
N ALA A 81 -12.72 -7.04 7.54
CA ALA A 81 -13.46 -5.78 7.44
C ALA A 81 -13.99 -5.52 6.01
N PHE A 82 -13.26 -5.95 4.99
CA PHE A 82 -13.70 -5.85 3.59
C PHE A 82 -14.84 -6.85 3.33
N ALA A 83 -14.68 -8.10 3.76
CA ALA A 83 -15.71 -9.13 3.61
C ALA A 83 -17.03 -8.72 4.27
N ALA A 84 -16.97 -8.25 5.53
CA ALA A 84 -18.16 -7.81 6.26
C ALA A 84 -18.88 -6.63 5.59
N ALA A 85 -18.15 -5.69 5.00
CA ALA A 85 -18.75 -4.57 4.27
C ALA A 85 -19.35 -5.02 2.93
N PHE A 86 -18.73 -6.00 2.27
CA PHE A 86 -19.22 -6.56 1.01
C PHE A 86 -20.48 -7.41 1.19
N ASP A 87 -20.58 -8.19 2.27
CA ASP A 87 -21.75 -9.04 2.57
C ASP A 87 -22.98 -8.24 3.03
N ALA A 88 -22.81 -6.98 3.40
CA ALA A 88 -23.87 -6.13 3.92
C ALA A 88 -24.74 -5.46 2.84
N VAL A 89 -24.42 -5.64 1.55
CA VAL A 89 -25.11 -5.05 0.39
C VAL A 89 -25.76 -6.12 -0.48
#